data_AF-A0A936QAI5-F1
#
_entry.id   AF-A0A936QAI5-F1
#
_cell.length_a   1.000
_cell.length_b   1.000
_cell.length_c   1.000
_cell.angle_alpha   90.00
_cell.angle_beta   90.00
_cell.angle_gamma   90.00
#
_symmetry.space_group_name_H-M   'P 1'
#
loop_
_entity.id
_entity.type
_entity.pdbx_description
1 polymer ?
#
loop_
_entity_poly.entity_id
_entity_poly.type
_entity_poly.pdbx_seq_one_letter_code
_entity_poly.pdbx_strand_id
1 'polypeptide(L)'
;MQRFSGLNLSDVHAALQAPKPALAGRLAWSTQEADYAPTGLLRNVSEDKGPDAVPETDLGAGATAFGVLSWYLIAMLLGLCARPVLRVVWPALADGGYGVARIAGLLMLVLPAWWLLWLGAPIWSGPGLWVLLMILAGCAIWMSRKYGGVYGEWEFWRRDFLRVELLFLALFAFGVWARAINPDLWAPAFGGEKPMDFAYFNSVMGADTLPPADPWFSGGRMNYYYFGWMLVAGLAKLSGVPAALAYNLALATWFALIGVGAFSLAWNLWQSGVPKGGAVRGAWIAGVAALSATVLIGNLDLPRALAPNLRAAQAVLQSGEAAPQAVWDALTARSERWMWAPSRTVGERPGSSSEINEFPAFSFLYGDLHPHLRPCPSSC
;
A
#
# COMPACT_ATOMS: atom_id res chain seq x y z
N MET A 1 24.87 -7.30 22.51
CA MET A 1 25.19 -8.71 22.21
C MET A 1 25.19 -9.66 23.43
N GLN A 2 24.56 -9.32 24.56
CA GLN A 2 24.42 -10.25 25.70
C GLN A 2 23.04 -10.12 26.36
N ARG A 3 21.97 -10.55 25.69
CA ARG A 3 20.66 -10.72 26.36
C ARG A 3 20.09 -12.14 26.28
N PHE A 4 20.81 -13.07 25.63
CA PHE A 4 20.35 -14.46 25.46
C PHE A 4 21.49 -15.50 25.47
N SER A 5 22.66 -15.20 26.02
CA SER A 5 23.66 -16.27 26.25
C SER A 5 23.21 -17.10 27.46
N GLY A 6 22.66 -18.29 27.21
CA GLY A 6 22.31 -19.27 28.25
C GLY A 6 20.86 -19.78 28.25
N LEU A 7 19.98 -19.29 27.36
CA LEU A 7 18.61 -19.80 27.26
C LEU A 7 18.56 -21.02 26.34
N ASN A 8 18.78 -22.19 26.92
CA ASN A 8 18.41 -23.46 26.28
C ASN A 8 16.88 -23.56 26.34
N LEU A 9 16.20 -23.34 25.22
CA LEU A 9 14.73 -23.32 25.10
C LEU A 9 14.14 -24.74 25.15
N SER A 10 14.37 -25.47 26.23
CA SER A 10 13.80 -26.80 26.46
C SER A 10 12.56 -26.79 27.35
N ASP A 11 12.26 -25.66 28.01
CA ASP A 11 11.18 -25.58 28.98
C ASP A 11 10.37 -24.27 28.87
N VAL A 12 9.11 -24.41 28.49
CA VAL A 12 8.14 -23.31 28.34
C VAL A 12 7.86 -22.63 29.68
N HIS A 13 7.97 -23.35 30.80
CA HIS A 13 7.70 -22.80 32.12
C HIS A 13 8.76 -21.76 32.54
N ALA A 14 10.02 -21.99 32.16
CA ALA A 14 11.12 -21.05 32.39
C ALA A 14 11.02 -19.79 31.53
N ALA A 15 10.51 -19.90 30.30
CA ALA A 15 10.27 -18.76 29.41
C ALA A 15 9.14 -17.84 29.92
N LEU A 16 8.12 -18.42 30.57
CA LEU A 16 7.01 -17.67 31.17
C LEU A 16 7.42 -16.89 32.43
N GLN A 17 8.47 -17.33 33.13
CA GLN A 17 9.00 -16.68 34.33
C GLN A 17 10.17 -15.72 34.05
N ALA A 18 10.67 -15.66 32.82
CA ALA A 18 11.71 -14.71 32.45
C ALA A 18 11.19 -13.26 32.57
N PRO A 19 12.01 -12.32 33.06
CA PRO A 19 11.61 -10.91 33.17
C PRO A 19 11.20 -10.39 31.79
N LYS A 20 9.92 -10.02 31.67
CA LYS A 20 9.34 -9.53 30.42
C LYS A 20 10.11 -8.26 30.01
N PRO A 21 10.53 -8.13 28.74
CA PRO A 21 11.25 -6.95 28.31
C PRO A 21 10.37 -5.71 28.53
N ALA A 22 10.86 -4.78 29.35
CA ALA A 22 10.22 -3.49 29.56
C ALA A 22 10.36 -2.68 28.26
N LEU A 23 9.31 -2.71 27.44
CA LEU A 23 9.10 -1.80 26.32
C LEU A 23 8.06 -0.77 26.79
N ALA A 24 8.44 0.51 26.77
CA ALA A 24 7.58 1.61 27.19
C ALA A 24 6.23 1.55 26.43
N GLY A 25 5.13 1.65 27.17
CA GLY A 25 3.77 1.68 26.61
C GLY A 25 3.14 0.34 26.21
N ARG A 26 3.66 -0.81 26.67
CA ARG A 26 2.97 -2.11 26.50
C ARG A 26 2.64 -2.76 27.84
N LEU A 27 1.37 -3.11 28.02
CA LEU A 27 0.89 -3.98 29.09
C LEU A 27 1.00 -5.43 28.60
N ALA A 28 1.85 -6.22 29.25
CA ALA A 28 2.11 -7.60 28.87
C ALA A 28 1.33 -8.56 29.78
N TRP A 29 0.32 -9.21 29.21
CA TRP A 29 -0.48 -10.24 29.88
C TRP A 29 0.05 -11.64 29.58
N SER A 30 -0.09 -12.55 30.53
CA SER A 30 -0.12 -13.99 30.26
C SER A 30 -1.39 -14.34 29.50
N THR A 31 -1.41 -15.48 28.82
CA THR A 31 -2.58 -15.97 28.07
C THR A 31 -3.83 -16.04 28.96
N GLN A 32 -3.64 -16.44 30.22
CA GLN A 32 -4.71 -16.50 31.21
C GLN A 32 -5.21 -15.10 31.62
N GLU A 33 -4.33 -14.09 31.72
CA GLU A 33 -4.72 -12.71 31.99
C GLU A 33 -5.40 -12.04 30.79
N ALA A 34 -5.10 -12.47 29.56
CA ALA A 34 -5.74 -11.98 28.34
C ALA A 34 -7.21 -12.45 28.23
N ASP A 35 -7.53 -13.66 28.70
CA ASP A 35 -8.91 -14.18 28.72
C ASP A 35 -9.84 -13.39 29.66
N TYR A 36 -9.28 -12.74 30.68
CA TYR A 36 -10.03 -11.88 31.62
C TYR A 36 -9.74 -10.39 31.43
N ALA A 37 -8.94 -10.03 30.42
CA ALA A 37 -8.63 -8.63 30.15
C ALA A 37 -9.90 -7.94 29.62
N PRO A 38 -10.24 -6.73 30.11
CA PRO A 38 -11.31 -5.95 29.51
C PRO A 38 -10.99 -5.77 28.02
N THR A 39 -11.87 -6.26 27.15
CA THR A 39 -11.77 -6.08 25.70
C THR A 39 -11.47 -4.61 25.39
N GLY A 40 -10.65 -4.33 24.37
CA GLY A 40 -10.16 -2.98 24.05
C GLY A 40 -11.23 -1.87 23.97
N LEU A 41 -12.50 -2.22 23.86
CA LEU A 41 -13.67 -1.35 24.02
C LEU A 41 -13.86 -0.72 25.42
N LEU A 42 -13.14 -1.17 26.46
CA LEU A 42 -13.28 -0.69 27.85
C LEU A 42 -12.03 -0.02 28.40
N ARG A 43 -10.99 0.22 27.58
CA ARG A 43 -9.74 0.82 28.06
C ARG A 43 -9.73 2.33 27.83
N ASN A 44 -9.94 3.10 28.91
CA ASN A 44 -9.48 4.49 28.95
C ASN A 44 -7.95 4.49 28.91
N VAL A 45 -7.38 4.87 27.77
CA VAL A 45 -5.93 4.86 27.53
C VAL A 45 -5.29 6.07 28.23
N SER A 46 -4.72 5.87 29.43
CA SER A 46 -3.81 6.83 30.06
C SER A 46 -2.41 6.24 30.23
N GLU A 47 -1.42 7.05 29.83
CA GLU A 47 -0.06 7.14 30.41
C GLU A 47 0.91 5.99 30.16
N ASP A 48 1.26 5.75 28.90
CA ASP A 48 2.66 5.81 28.43
C ASP A 48 2.66 5.42 26.96
N LYS A 49 2.90 6.39 26.10
CA LYS A 49 2.98 6.18 24.65
C LYS A 49 4.39 6.56 24.23
N GLY A 50 5.07 5.68 23.49
CA GLY A 50 6.29 6.08 22.78
C GLY A 50 6.02 7.37 21.97
N PRO A 51 7.05 8.18 21.66
CA PRO A 51 6.86 9.54 21.15
C PRO A 51 6.00 9.64 19.87
N ASP A 52 5.85 8.53 19.12
CA ASP A 52 5.10 8.45 17.87
C ASP A 52 3.76 7.69 17.99
N ALA A 53 3.39 7.15 19.15
CA ALA A 53 2.13 6.42 19.31
C ALA A 53 0.97 7.41 19.56
N VAL A 54 0.26 7.76 18.49
CA VAL A 54 -0.84 8.73 18.51
C VAL A 54 -2.13 8.09 19.10
N PRO A 55 -2.88 8.77 19.98
CA PRO A 55 -4.21 8.33 20.43
C PRO A 55 -5.22 8.22 19.27
N GLU A 56 -6.24 7.37 19.43
CA GLU A 56 -7.48 7.45 18.64
C GLU A 56 -8.01 8.89 18.72
N THR A 57 -7.71 9.67 17.69
CA THR A 57 -8.11 11.07 17.59
C THR A 57 -8.71 11.23 16.22
N ASP A 58 -9.97 11.64 16.20
CA ASP A 58 -10.52 12.33 15.04
C ASP A 58 -9.60 13.52 14.77
N LEU A 59 -8.76 13.40 13.74
CA LEU A 59 -7.77 14.41 13.36
C LEU A 59 -8.45 15.75 13.02
N GLY A 60 -9.76 15.74 12.79
CA GLY A 60 -10.49 16.84 12.18
C GLY A 60 -10.16 16.96 10.69
N ALA A 61 -11.04 17.66 9.96
CA ALA A 61 -10.91 17.80 8.51
C ALA A 61 -9.61 18.51 8.09
N GLY A 62 -9.18 19.52 8.85
CA GLY A 62 -7.98 20.30 8.55
C GLY A 62 -6.68 19.50 8.66
N ALA A 63 -6.49 18.76 9.75
CA ALA A 63 -5.26 17.95 9.91
C ALA A 63 -5.26 16.73 8.98
N THR A 64 -6.44 16.16 8.68
CA THR A 64 -6.56 15.11 7.65
C THR A 64 -6.14 15.64 6.27
N ALA A 65 -6.64 16.80 5.85
CA ALA A 65 -6.27 17.42 4.58
C ALA A 65 -4.77 17.75 4.51
N PHE A 66 -4.20 18.29 5.59
CA PHE A 66 -2.76 18.52 5.69
C PHE A 66 -1.96 17.22 5.58
N GLY A 67 -2.40 16.15 6.24
CA GLY A 67 -1.76 14.83 6.18
C GLY A 67 -1.79 14.20 4.78
N VAL A 68 -2.91 14.34 4.05
CA VAL A 68 -3.03 13.90 2.66
C VAL A 68 -2.05 14.67 1.76
N LEU A 69 -2.00 16.00 1.93
CA LEU A 69 -1.13 16.87 1.15
C LEU A 69 0.35 16.61 1.45
N SER A 70 0.73 16.50 2.73
CA SER A 70 2.11 16.22 3.14
C SER A 70 2.58 14.88 2.59
N TRP A 71 1.75 13.84 2.70
CA TRP A 71 1.99 12.52 2.12
C TRP A 71 2.26 12.57 0.63
N TYR A 72 1.38 13.25 -0.12
CA TYR A 72 1.52 13.42 -1.57
C TYR A 72 2.83 14.13 -1.93
N LEU A 73 3.12 15.26 -1.27
CA LEU A 73 4.30 16.07 -1.56
C LEU A 73 5.60 15.33 -1.22
N ILE A 74 5.63 14.56 -0.14
CA ILE A 74 6.78 13.74 0.23
C ILE A 74 6.98 12.61 -0.79
N ALA A 75 5.91 11.93 -1.21
CA ALA A 75 5.98 10.92 -2.26
C ALA A 75 6.51 11.52 -3.58
N MET A 76 6.03 12.72 -3.96
CA MET A 76 6.54 13.46 -5.12
C MET A 76 8.02 13.81 -4.97
N LEU A 77 8.44 14.31 -3.79
CA LEU A 77 9.83 14.65 -3.49
C LEU A 77 10.76 13.43 -3.57
N LEU A 78 10.33 12.28 -3.06
CA LEU A 78 11.07 11.02 -3.23
C LEU A 78 11.24 10.66 -4.71
N GLY A 79 10.19 10.83 -5.52
CA GLY A 79 10.27 10.65 -6.96
C GLY A 79 11.25 11.62 -7.64
N LEU A 80 11.24 12.89 -7.23
CA LEU A 80 12.18 13.89 -7.74
C LEU A 80 13.63 13.56 -7.38
N CYS A 81 13.89 13.04 -6.17
CA CYS A 81 15.22 12.64 -5.74
C CYS A 81 15.72 11.37 -6.45
N ALA A 82 14.82 10.44 -6.80
CA ALA A 82 15.20 9.21 -7.50
C ALA A 82 15.44 9.42 -9.00
N ARG A 83 14.75 10.38 -9.63
CA ARG A 83 14.80 10.60 -11.09
C ARG A 83 16.23 10.74 -11.64
N PRO A 84 17.16 11.53 -11.06
CA PRO A 84 18.51 11.64 -11.59
C PRO A 84 19.25 10.30 -11.65
N VAL A 85 19.02 9.42 -10.67
CA VAL A 85 19.59 8.07 -10.65
C VAL A 85 18.99 7.22 -11.76
N LEU A 86 17.66 7.20 -11.87
CA LEU A 86 16.95 6.44 -12.91
C LEU A 86 17.30 6.91 -14.31
N ARG A 87 17.54 8.20 -14.48
CA ARG A 87 17.94 8.78 -15.75
C ARG A 87 19.33 8.33 -16.19
N VAL A 88 20.25 8.14 -15.24
CA VAL A 88 21.60 7.62 -15.50
C VAL A 88 21.56 6.11 -15.77
N VAL A 89 20.74 5.35 -15.03
CA VAL A 89 20.62 3.90 -15.19
C VAL A 89 19.86 3.53 -16.47
N TRP A 90 18.79 4.26 -16.80
CA TRP A 90 17.93 4.03 -17.96
C TRP A 90 17.77 5.28 -18.83
N PRO A 91 18.83 5.71 -19.54
CA PRO A 91 18.80 6.91 -20.38
C PRO A 91 17.87 6.79 -21.59
N ALA A 92 17.49 5.56 -21.97
CA ALA A 92 16.63 5.27 -23.12
C ALA A 92 15.13 5.49 -22.84
N LEU A 93 14.71 5.63 -21.57
CA LEU A 93 13.29 5.82 -21.25
C LEU A 93 12.78 7.17 -21.78
N ALA A 94 11.70 7.10 -22.56
CA ALA A 94 11.04 8.22 -23.20
C ALA A 94 10.35 9.17 -22.20
N ASP A 95 9.91 8.66 -21.04
CA ASP A 95 9.36 9.47 -19.95
C ASP A 95 10.43 9.97 -18.95
N GLY A 96 11.71 9.75 -19.26
CA GLY A 96 12.82 10.12 -18.39
C GLY A 96 12.90 9.32 -17.08
N GLY A 97 12.15 8.21 -16.97
CA GLY A 97 12.08 7.35 -15.79
C GLY A 97 11.21 7.89 -14.65
N TYR A 98 10.47 9.00 -14.86
CA TYR A 98 9.68 9.60 -13.78
C TYR A 98 8.45 8.75 -13.40
N GLY A 99 7.90 7.97 -14.33
CA GLY A 99 6.76 7.08 -14.06
C GLY A 99 6.98 6.09 -12.91
N VAL A 100 8.21 5.60 -12.75
CA VAL A 100 8.60 4.67 -11.67
C VAL A 100 9.41 5.34 -10.56
N ALA A 101 9.60 6.66 -10.63
CA ALA A 101 10.53 7.33 -9.74
C ALA A 101 10.08 7.37 -8.29
N ARG A 102 8.78 7.47 -8.02
CA ARG A 102 8.25 7.48 -6.64
C ARG A 102 8.56 6.19 -5.88
N ILE A 103 8.31 5.04 -6.50
CA ILE A 103 8.59 3.74 -5.88
C ILE A 103 10.11 3.52 -5.73
N ALA A 104 10.89 3.92 -6.74
CA ALA A 104 12.36 3.86 -6.66
C ALA A 104 12.90 4.75 -5.52
N GLY A 105 12.38 5.97 -5.37
CA GLY A 105 12.76 6.88 -4.29
C GLY A 105 12.40 6.35 -2.91
N LEU A 106 11.23 5.73 -2.79
CA LEU A 106 10.82 5.07 -1.56
C LEU A 106 11.75 3.90 -1.21
N LEU A 107 12.13 3.07 -2.19
CA LEU A 107 13.11 2.00 -2.01
C LEU A 107 14.50 2.54 -1.63
N MET A 108 14.96 3.60 -2.31
CA MET A 108 16.25 4.25 -2.05
C MET A 108 16.33 4.88 -0.66
N LEU A 109 15.19 5.27 -0.08
CA LEU A 109 15.11 5.77 1.30
C LEU A 109 15.03 4.61 2.32
N VAL A 110 14.08 3.70 2.12
CA VAL A 110 13.68 2.72 3.13
C VAL A 110 14.65 1.54 3.19
N LEU A 111 15.26 1.14 2.07
CA LEU A 111 16.23 0.04 2.09
C LEU A 111 17.47 0.37 2.93
N PRO A 112 18.13 1.54 2.80
CA PRO A 112 19.19 1.94 3.72
C PRO A 112 18.71 2.07 5.16
N ALA A 113 17.50 2.62 5.38
CA ALA A 113 16.93 2.74 6.72
C ALA A 113 16.74 1.36 7.39
N TRP A 114 16.27 0.37 6.63
CA TRP A 114 16.13 -1.03 7.06
C TRP A 114 17.47 -1.62 7.47
N TRP A 115 18.51 -1.47 6.64
CA TRP A 115 19.85 -1.97 6.95
C TRP A 115 20.43 -1.32 8.20
N LEU A 116 20.33 0.00 8.30
CA LEU A 116 20.81 0.76 9.46
C LEU A 116 20.06 0.38 10.74
N LEU A 117 18.75 0.20 10.68
CA LEU A 117 17.95 -0.27 11.82
C LEU A 117 18.32 -1.70 12.24
N TRP A 118 18.57 -2.59 11.26
CA TRP A 118 19.04 -3.95 11.54
C TRP A 118 20.41 -3.96 12.23
N LEU A 119 21.28 -3.01 11.89
CA LEU A 119 22.57 -2.79 12.57
C LEU A 119 22.44 -2.09 13.95
N GLY A 120 21.22 -1.71 14.35
CA GLY A 120 20.93 -1.06 15.63
C GLY A 120 21.05 0.47 15.63
N ALA A 121 21.16 1.11 14.47
CA ALA A 121 21.14 2.57 14.37
C ALA A 121 19.71 3.10 14.58
N PRO A 122 19.51 4.17 15.38
CA PRO A 122 18.19 4.72 15.69
C PRO A 122 17.64 5.61 14.55
N ILE A 123 17.74 5.13 13.29
CA ILE A 123 17.35 5.91 12.11
C ILE A 123 15.86 5.81 11.79
N TRP A 124 15.14 4.84 12.38
CA TRP A 124 13.72 4.56 12.12
C TRP A 124 12.75 5.48 12.87
N SER A 125 13.03 6.77 12.78
CA SER A 125 12.27 7.87 13.35
C SER A 125 12.00 8.92 12.27
N GLY A 126 11.01 9.79 12.48
CA GLY A 126 10.78 10.92 11.57
C GLY A 126 12.06 11.71 11.26
N PRO A 127 12.81 12.21 12.27
CA PRO A 127 14.07 12.92 12.05
C PRO A 127 15.14 12.09 11.35
N GLY A 128 15.29 10.81 11.71
CA GLY A 128 16.28 9.92 11.07
C GLY A 128 16.00 9.71 9.58
N LEU A 129 14.73 9.53 9.22
CA LEU A 129 14.31 9.43 7.82
C LEU A 129 14.49 10.76 7.06
N TRP A 130 14.25 11.91 7.71
CA TRP A 130 14.55 13.22 7.10
C TRP A 130 16.05 13.39 6.82
N VAL A 131 16.93 12.91 7.69
CA VAL A 131 18.38 12.90 7.44
C VAL A 131 18.72 12.05 6.22
N LEU A 132 18.18 10.83 6.11
CA LEU A 132 18.38 10.00 4.91
C LEU A 132 17.82 10.65 3.65
N LEU A 133 16.66 11.30 3.73
CA LEU A 133 16.08 12.03 2.61
C LEU A 133 16.94 13.22 2.18
N MET A 134 17.53 13.97 3.12
CA MET A 134 18.47 15.06 2.81
C MET A 134 19.75 14.54 2.13
N ILE A 135 20.27 13.39 2.56
CA ILE A 135 21.40 12.73 1.90
C ILE A 135 21.01 12.33 0.47
N LEU A 136 19.85 11.70 0.30
CA LEU A 136 19.33 11.31 -1.01
C LEU A 136 19.14 12.51 -1.93
N ALA A 137 18.59 13.62 -1.42
CA ALA A 137 18.43 14.87 -2.15
C ALA A 137 19.78 15.49 -2.53
N GLY A 138 20.77 15.46 -1.64
CA GLY A 138 22.13 15.91 -1.93
C GLY A 138 22.79 15.10 -3.04
N CYS A 139 22.65 13.77 -3.00
CA CYS A 139 23.10 12.87 -4.08
C CYS A 139 22.37 13.16 -5.39
N ALA A 140 21.06 13.40 -5.35
CA ALA A 140 20.26 13.74 -6.52
C ALA A 140 20.73 15.05 -7.17
N ILE A 141 20.96 16.10 -6.38
CA ILE A 141 21.48 17.40 -6.86
C ILE A 141 22.87 17.23 -7.48
N TRP A 142 23.77 16.48 -6.83
CA TRP A 142 25.10 16.21 -7.36
C TRP A 142 25.04 15.46 -8.70
N MET A 143 24.21 14.42 -8.79
CA MET A 143 23.97 13.66 -10.03
C MET A 143 23.42 14.57 -11.13
N SER A 144 22.43 15.40 -10.83
CA SER A 144 21.87 16.36 -11.79
C SER A 144 22.89 17.38 -12.28
N ARG A 145 23.81 17.86 -11.43
CA ARG A 145 24.87 18.78 -11.87
C ARG A 145 25.91 18.10 -12.75
N LYS A 146 26.26 16.85 -12.44
CA LYS A 146 27.27 16.09 -13.17
C LYS A 146 26.76 15.56 -14.52
N TYR A 147 25.49 15.16 -14.59
CA TYR A 147 24.91 14.46 -15.73
C TYR A 147 23.72 15.18 -16.40
N GLY A 148 23.25 16.31 -15.85
CA GLY A 148 22.03 16.99 -16.32
C GLY A 148 22.16 17.86 -17.56
N GLY A 149 23.38 18.13 -18.04
CA GLY A 149 23.61 18.93 -19.26
C GLY A 149 23.37 18.19 -20.58
N VAL A 150 22.98 16.91 -20.54
CA VAL A 150 23.04 16.03 -21.72
C VAL A 150 21.71 15.97 -22.50
N TYR A 151 20.56 16.36 -21.93
CA TYR A 151 19.25 16.25 -22.59
C TYR A 151 18.25 17.32 -22.11
N GLY A 152 17.31 17.71 -22.98
CA GLY A 152 16.40 18.87 -22.80
C GLY A 152 15.50 18.83 -21.56
N GLU A 153 16.05 19.21 -20.41
CA GLU A 153 15.36 19.32 -19.11
C GLU A 153 14.07 20.14 -19.20
N TRP A 154 14.06 21.23 -19.97
CA TRP A 154 12.88 22.08 -20.11
C TRP A 154 11.67 21.33 -20.71
N GLU A 155 11.89 20.50 -21.73
CA GLU A 155 10.81 19.76 -22.38
C GLU A 155 10.24 18.68 -21.45
N PHE A 156 11.11 18.04 -20.66
CA PHE A 156 10.69 17.12 -19.62
C PHE A 156 9.77 17.82 -18.60
N TRP A 157 10.23 18.93 -18.00
CA TRP A 157 9.49 19.60 -16.92
C TRP A 157 8.14 20.13 -17.40
N ARG A 158 8.08 20.63 -18.64
CA ARG A 158 6.86 21.15 -19.23
C ARG A 158 5.87 20.05 -19.65
N ARG A 159 6.35 18.86 -20.01
CA ARG A 159 5.48 17.84 -20.63
C ARG A 159 5.46 16.53 -19.88
N ASP A 160 6.59 15.84 -19.77
CA ASP A 160 6.60 14.48 -19.22
C ASP A 160 6.38 14.47 -17.70
N PHE A 161 6.97 15.43 -16.98
CA PHE A 161 6.68 15.65 -15.56
C PHE A 161 5.19 15.87 -15.33
N LEU A 162 4.61 16.91 -15.96
CA LEU A 162 3.20 17.25 -15.76
C LEU A 162 2.25 16.13 -16.16
N ARG A 163 2.53 15.38 -17.24
CA ARG A 163 1.69 14.25 -17.65
C ARG A 163 1.65 13.16 -16.60
N VAL A 164 2.83 12.70 -16.14
CA VAL A 164 2.95 11.65 -15.14
C VAL A 164 2.40 12.14 -13.80
N GLU A 165 2.62 13.41 -13.45
CA GLU A 165 2.11 14.01 -12.22
C GLU A 165 0.59 14.10 -12.19
N LEU A 166 -0.02 14.59 -13.27
CA LEU A 166 -1.48 14.67 -13.39
C LEU A 166 -2.11 13.29 -13.39
N LEU A 167 -1.50 12.31 -14.05
CA LEU A 167 -1.98 10.93 -14.03
C LEU A 167 -1.89 10.34 -12.61
N PHE A 168 -0.75 10.51 -11.94
CA PHE A 168 -0.56 10.05 -10.57
C PHE A 168 -1.57 10.72 -9.63
N LEU A 169 -1.73 12.04 -9.71
CA LEU A 169 -2.67 12.81 -8.91
C LEU A 169 -4.11 12.35 -9.15
N ALA A 170 -4.51 12.11 -10.39
CA ALA A 170 -5.86 11.64 -10.72
C ALA A 170 -6.14 10.25 -10.11
N LEU A 171 -5.20 9.30 -10.25
CA LEU A 171 -5.33 7.97 -9.67
C LEU A 171 -5.28 8.00 -8.14
N PHE A 172 -4.39 8.79 -7.56
CA PHE A 172 -4.28 8.96 -6.11
C PHE A 172 -5.55 9.59 -5.54
N ALA A 173 -6.06 10.66 -6.16
CA ALA A 173 -7.30 11.30 -5.75
C ALA A 173 -8.50 10.34 -5.86
N PHE A 174 -8.58 9.55 -6.93
CA PHE A 174 -9.57 8.49 -7.05
C PHE A 174 -9.45 7.44 -5.93
N GLY A 175 -8.23 7.00 -5.61
CA GLY A 175 -7.97 6.07 -4.51
C GLY A 175 -8.37 6.66 -3.15
N VAL A 176 -8.02 7.92 -2.87
CA VAL A 176 -8.42 8.63 -1.65
C VAL A 176 -9.94 8.75 -1.57
N TRP A 177 -10.60 9.12 -2.66
CA TRP A 177 -12.06 9.20 -2.74
C TRP A 177 -12.71 7.83 -2.46
N ALA A 178 -12.23 6.76 -3.10
CA ALA A 178 -12.73 5.41 -2.89
C ALA A 178 -12.57 4.96 -1.42
N ARG A 179 -11.42 5.28 -0.80
CA ARG A 179 -11.19 4.99 0.62
C ARG A 179 -12.02 5.89 1.54
N ALA A 180 -12.32 7.13 1.16
CA ALA A 180 -13.16 8.02 1.96
C ALA A 180 -14.63 7.56 2.04
N ILE A 181 -15.13 6.82 1.04
CA ILE A 181 -16.48 6.23 1.07
C ILE A 181 -16.58 5.09 2.09
N ASN A 182 -15.50 4.32 2.25
CA ASN A 182 -15.44 3.22 3.20
C ASN A 182 -14.05 3.15 3.86
N PRO A 183 -13.75 4.07 4.80
CA PRO A 183 -12.42 4.20 5.39
C PRO A 183 -12.11 3.12 6.43
N ASP A 184 -13.14 2.38 6.85
CA ASP A 184 -13.06 1.43 7.94
C ASP A 184 -12.05 0.32 7.65
N LEU A 185 -11.26 0.03 8.69
CA LEU A 185 -10.29 -1.06 8.73
C LEU A 185 -10.95 -2.41 9.07
N TRP A 186 -12.27 -2.46 9.00
CA TRP A 186 -13.10 -3.63 9.24
C TRP A 186 -14.30 -3.63 8.28
N ALA A 187 -14.69 -4.80 7.80
CA ALA A 187 -15.91 -4.97 7.02
C ALA A 187 -16.89 -5.85 7.81
N PRO A 188 -17.92 -5.29 8.46
CA PRO A 188 -18.84 -6.06 9.31
C PRO A 188 -19.49 -7.28 8.64
N ALA A 189 -19.82 -7.16 7.35
CA ALA A 189 -20.50 -8.20 6.58
C ALA A 189 -19.55 -9.28 6.01
N PHE A 190 -18.26 -8.98 5.90
CA PHE A 190 -17.31 -9.82 5.15
C PHE A 190 -16.06 -10.22 5.95
N GLY A 191 -15.86 -9.62 7.13
CA GLY A 191 -14.63 -9.78 7.92
C GLY A 191 -13.39 -9.37 7.13
N GLY A 192 -12.25 -9.97 7.48
CA GLY A 192 -11.02 -9.87 6.70
C GLY A 192 -9.75 -9.82 7.52
N GLU A 193 -8.64 -9.74 6.79
CA GLU A 193 -7.29 -9.70 7.36
C GLU A 193 -6.80 -8.28 7.68
N LYS A 194 -7.61 -7.24 7.39
CA LYS A 194 -7.27 -5.84 7.67
C LYS A 194 -6.84 -5.58 9.12
N PRO A 195 -7.51 -6.10 10.18
CA PRO A 195 -7.04 -5.89 11.55
C PRO A 195 -5.65 -6.51 11.79
N MET A 196 -5.39 -7.66 11.18
CA MET A 196 -4.09 -8.34 11.25
C MET A 196 -3.02 -7.52 10.51
N ASP A 197 -3.28 -7.08 9.27
CA ASP A 197 -2.38 -6.20 8.52
C ASP A 197 -2.12 -4.88 9.25
N PHE A 198 -3.14 -4.29 9.86
CA PHE A 198 -3.02 -3.05 10.62
C PHE A 198 -2.20 -3.25 11.90
N ALA A 199 -2.36 -4.37 12.60
CA ALA A 199 -1.55 -4.71 13.76
C ALA A 199 -0.06 -4.87 13.38
N TYR A 200 0.23 -5.56 12.27
CA TYR A 200 1.59 -5.68 11.77
C TYR A 200 2.17 -4.33 11.33
N PHE A 201 1.38 -3.52 10.63
CA PHE A 201 1.79 -2.17 10.23
C PHE A 201 2.11 -1.28 11.44
N ASN A 202 1.29 -1.29 12.49
CA ASN A 202 1.58 -0.58 13.74
C ASN A 202 2.86 -1.09 14.41
N SER A 203 3.08 -2.42 14.41
CA SER A 203 4.30 -2.99 14.97
C SER A 203 5.56 -2.52 14.21
N VAL A 204 5.47 -2.42 12.88
CA VAL A 204 6.54 -1.88 12.04
C VAL A 204 6.76 -0.38 12.27
N MET A 205 5.68 0.40 12.41
CA MET A 205 5.74 1.83 12.70
C MET A 205 6.47 2.11 14.02
N GLY A 206 6.22 1.29 15.05
CA GLY A 206 6.84 1.42 16.38
C GLY A 206 8.11 0.60 16.58
N ALA A 207 8.75 0.10 15.52
CA ALA A 207 9.88 -0.82 15.65
C ALA A 207 11.19 -0.09 15.99
N ASP A 208 11.78 -0.43 17.15
CA ASP A 208 13.12 0.05 17.52
C ASP A 208 14.25 -0.91 17.09
N THR A 209 13.89 -2.16 16.74
CA THR A 209 14.83 -3.19 16.27
C THR A 209 14.15 -4.09 15.25
N LEU A 210 14.95 -4.78 14.44
CA LEU A 210 14.47 -5.77 13.47
C LEU A 210 14.87 -7.21 13.86
N PRO A 211 14.03 -8.22 13.56
CA PRO A 211 12.64 -8.10 13.11
C PRO A 211 11.72 -7.44 14.17
N PRO A 212 10.63 -6.75 13.77
CA PRO A 212 9.71 -6.11 14.71
C PRO A 212 9.01 -7.13 15.62
N ALA A 213 8.38 -6.65 16.68
CA ALA A 213 7.58 -7.50 17.57
C ALA A 213 6.41 -8.13 16.81
N ASP A 214 6.05 -9.36 17.16
CA ASP A 214 4.83 -9.98 16.63
C ASP A 214 3.63 -9.56 17.49
N PRO A 215 2.61 -8.86 16.93
CA PRO A 215 1.40 -8.52 17.67
C PRO A 215 0.56 -9.74 18.08
N TRP A 216 0.73 -10.88 17.40
CA TRP A 216 -0.04 -12.11 17.64
C TRP A 216 0.72 -13.16 18.45
N PHE A 217 2.00 -12.89 18.78
CA PHE A 217 2.82 -13.80 19.58
C PHE A 217 3.59 -13.02 20.65
N SER A 218 3.09 -13.05 21.88
CA SER A 218 3.67 -12.32 23.03
C SER A 218 5.13 -12.70 23.28
N GLY A 219 6.01 -11.71 23.33
CA GLY A 219 7.46 -11.91 23.44
C GLY A 219 8.16 -12.36 22.14
N GLY A 220 7.38 -12.67 21.11
CA GLY A 220 7.84 -13.11 19.80
C GLY A 220 8.29 -11.98 18.88
N ARG A 221 8.99 -12.37 17.81
CA ARG A 221 9.34 -11.49 16.70
C ARG A 221 8.58 -11.93 15.46
N MET A 222 8.15 -10.95 14.67
CA MET A 222 7.38 -11.20 13.46
C MET A 222 8.22 -11.98 12.44
N ASN A 223 7.75 -13.17 12.08
CA ASN A 223 8.31 -13.99 11.01
C ASN A 223 7.41 -13.93 9.77
N TYR A 224 7.32 -12.73 9.18
CA TYR A 224 6.43 -12.45 8.06
C TYR A 224 7.03 -11.38 7.14
N TYR A 225 6.46 -11.19 5.94
CA TYR A 225 7.01 -10.29 4.91
C TYR A 225 6.80 -8.80 5.26
N TYR A 226 7.55 -8.27 6.22
CA TYR A 226 7.31 -6.96 6.80
C TYR A 226 7.94 -5.77 6.06
N PHE A 227 8.85 -6.02 5.12
CA PHE A 227 9.51 -4.93 4.38
C PHE A 227 8.52 -4.07 3.59
N GLY A 228 7.45 -4.67 3.05
CA GLY A 228 6.39 -3.92 2.38
C GLY A 228 5.69 -2.91 3.31
N TRP A 229 5.46 -3.26 4.58
CA TRP A 229 4.94 -2.31 5.57
C TRP A 229 5.98 -1.24 5.92
N MET A 230 7.27 -1.55 5.85
CA MET A 230 8.32 -0.54 6.06
C MET A 230 8.31 0.52 4.97
N LEU A 231 8.03 0.18 3.72
CA LEU A 231 7.86 1.18 2.65
C LEU A 231 6.78 2.20 3.02
N VAL A 232 5.64 1.71 3.47
CA VAL A 232 4.49 2.52 3.87
C VAL A 232 4.78 3.31 5.14
N ALA A 233 5.39 2.67 6.12
CA ALA A 233 5.72 3.25 7.42
C ALA A 233 6.77 4.36 7.31
N GLY A 234 7.74 4.20 6.39
CA GLY A 234 8.72 5.25 6.10
C GLY A 234 8.04 6.53 5.59
N LEU A 235 7.08 6.39 4.68
CA LEU A 235 6.30 7.51 4.18
C LEU A 235 5.40 8.12 5.27
N ALA A 236 4.78 7.29 6.11
CA ALA A 236 3.97 7.72 7.24
C ALA A 236 4.77 8.54 8.26
N LYS A 237 5.95 8.06 8.66
CA LYS A 237 6.85 8.73 9.60
C LYS A 237 7.38 10.06 9.05
N LEU A 238 7.75 10.13 7.77
CA LEU A 238 8.15 11.40 7.14
C LEU A 238 7.01 12.41 7.11
N SER A 239 5.79 11.94 6.85
CA SER A 239 4.59 12.78 6.72
C SER A 239 3.98 13.17 8.07
N GLY A 240 4.38 12.51 9.16
CA GLY A 240 3.82 12.70 10.49
C GLY A 240 2.37 12.26 10.62
N VAL A 241 1.90 11.37 9.73
CA VAL A 241 0.50 10.90 9.74
C VAL A 241 0.34 9.68 10.64
N PRO A 242 -0.78 9.55 11.38
CA PRO A 242 -1.02 8.37 12.21
C PRO A 242 -1.27 7.14 11.35
N ALA A 243 -1.06 5.96 11.94
CA ALA A 243 -1.10 4.70 11.22
C ALA A 243 -2.44 4.45 10.49
N ALA A 244 -3.58 4.81 11.09
CA ALA A 244 -4.90 4.60 10.51
C ALA A 244 -5.10 5.41 9.20
N LEU A 245 -4.67 6.66 9.19
CA LEU A 245 -4.69 7.50 7.98
C LEU A 245 -3.67 6.98 6.97
N ALA A 246 -2.45 6.68 7.42
CA ALA A 246 -1.39 6.15 6.57
C ALA A 246 -1.80 4.88 5.82
N TYR A 247 -2.50 3.95 6.48
CA TYR A 247 -2.96 2.70 5.87
C TYR A 247 -3.89 2.98 4.68
N ASN A 248 -4.83 3.92 4.82
CA ASN A 248 -5.73 4.33 3.74
C ASN A 248 -5.00 5.08 2.62
N LEU A 249 -4.08 5.99 2.97
CA LEU A 249 -3.26 6.69 1.98
C LEU A 249 -2.31 5.74 1.24
N ALA A 250 -1.84 4.68 1.90
CA ALA A 250 -1.02 3.65 1.29
C ALA A 250 -1.76 2.91 0.18
N LEU A 251 -3.01 2.50 0.42
CA LEU A 251 -3.84 1.86 -0.61
C LEU A 251 -4.02 2.79 -1.82
N ALA A 252 -4.35 4.06 -1.60
CA ALA A 252 -4.47 5.05 -2.66
C ALA A 252 -3.14 5.27 -3.42
N THR A 253 -2.02 5.29 -2.68
CA THR A 253 -0.67 5.43 -3.25
C THR A 253 -0.28 4.21 -4.09
N TRP A 254 -0.53 2.99 -3.59
CA TRP A 254 -0.21 1.76 -4.30
C TRP A 254 -1.05 1.63 -5.57
N PHE A 255 -2.34 2.00 -5.52
CA PHE A 255 -3.21 2.06 -6.70
C PHE A 255 -2.62 3.00 -7.77
N ALA A 256 -2.20 4.19 -7.36
CA ALA A 256 -1.58 5.16 -8.26
C ALA A 256 -0.22 4.70 -8.80
N LEU A 257 0.64 4.11 -7.96
CA LEU A 257 1.95 3.62 -8.36
C LEU A 257 1.86 2.48 -9.38
N ILE A 258 0.99 1.49 -9.15
CA ILE A 258 0.79 0.38 -10.09
C ILE A 258 0.20 0.89 -11.41
N GLY A 259 -0.81 1.78 -11.34
CA GLY A 259 -1.43 2.35 -12.54
C GLY A 259 -0.46 3.20 -13.37
N VAL A 260 0.32 4.08 -12.74
CA VAL A 260 1.36 4.86 -13.42
C VAL A 260 2.51 3.99 -13.91
N GLY A 261 2.90 2.96 -13.16
CA GLY A 261 3.93 1.99 -13.56
C GLY A 261 3.52 1.26 -14.85
N ALA A 262 2.30 0.71 -14.89
CA ALA A 262 1.76 0.05 -16.08
C ALA A 262 1.65 1.02 -17.28
N PHE A 263 1.18 2.24 -17.04
CA PHE A 263 1.15 3.29 -18.07
C PHE A 263 2.55 3.61 -18.61
N SER A 264 3.52 3.85 -17.73
CA SER A 264 4.90 4.21 -18.07
C SER A 264 5.59 3.08 -18.82
N LEU A 265 5.39 1.83 -18.41
CA LEU A 265 5.94 0.67 -19.12
C LEU A 265 5.42 0.61 -20.57
N ALA A 266 4.10 0.63 -20.75
CA ALA A 266 3.51 0.58 -22.09
C ALA A 266 3.86 1.81 -22.95
N TRP A 267 3.93 2.99 -22.33
CA TRP A 267 4.39 4.22 -22.98
C TRP A 267 5.81 4.08 -23.51
N ASN A 268 6.74 3.61 -22.66
CA ASN A 268 8.14 3.43 -23.03
C ASN A 268 8.32 2.35 -24.10
N LEU A 269 7.61 1.22 -24.00
CA LEU A 269 7.61 0.17 -25.01
C LEU A 269 7.11 0.69 -26.36
N TRP A 270 5.99 1.41 -26.39
CA TRP A 270 5.48 2.01 -27.63
C TRP A 270 6.47 3.00 -28.24
N GLN A 271 6.98 3.93 -27.44
CA GLN A 271 7.89 4.98 -27.92
C GLN A 271 9.26 4.43 -28.36
N SER A 272 9.66 3.23 -27.92
CA SER A 272 10.88 2.57 -28.38
C SER A 272 10.83 2.11 -29.85
N GLY A 273 9.62 1.85 -30.36
CA GLY A 273 9.40 1.38 -31.74
C GLY A 273 9.11 2.49 -32.75
N VAL A 274 9.07 3.76 -32.33
CA VAL A 274 8.66 4.90 -33.15
C VAL A 274 9.76 5.98 -33.15
N PRO A 275 9.98 6.73 -34.25
CA PRO A 275 10.91 7.86 -34.23
C PRO A 275 10.58 8.86 -33.12
N LYS A 276 11.61 9.47 -32.52
CA LYS A 276 11.45 10.45 -31.43
C LYS A 276 10.46 11.55 -31.82
N GLY A 277 9.39 11.70 -31.03
CA GLY A 277 8.32 12.68 -31.27
C GLY A 277 7.15 12.18 -32.13
N GLY A 278 7.24 10.98 -32.71
CA GLY A 278 6.16 10.34 -33.45
C GLY A 278 5.09 9.67 -32.57
N ALA A 279 3.91 9.43 -33.15
CA ALA A 279 2.81 8.59 -32.63
C ALA A 279 2.43 8.71 -31.13
N VAL A 280 2.51 9.92 -30.55
CA VAL A 280 2.12 10.20 -29.15
C VAL A 280 0.73 9.67 -28.79
N ARG A 281 -0.22 9.74 -29.72
CA ARG A 281 -1.58 9.19 -29.54
C ARG A 281 -1.57 7.69 -29.29
N GLY A 282 -0.72 6.94 -30.00
CA GLY A 282 -0.58 5.49 -29.81
C GLY A 282 0.01 5.15 -28.45
N ALA A 283 1.01 5.90 -27.99
CA ALA A 283 1.60 5.73 -26.66
C ALA A 283 0.56 5.97 -25.55
N TRP A 284 -0.32 6.98 -25.70
CA TRP A 284 -1.45 7.19 -24.79
C TRP A 284 -2.43 6.03 -24.78
N ILE A 285 -2.83 5.54 -25.95
CA ILE A 285 -3.77 4.40 -26.05
C ILE A 285 -3.16 3.17 -25.38
N ALA A 286 -1.89 2.85 -25.68
CA ALA A 286 -1.18 1.74 -25.07
C ALA A 286 -1.07 1.90 -23.54
N GLY A 287 -0.68 3.09 -23.06
CA GLY A 287 -0.56 3.40 -21.64
C GLY A 287 -1.89 3.28 -20.90
N VAL A 288 -2.96 3.88 -21.42
CA VAL A 288 -4.30 3.82 -20.81
C VAL A 288 -4.86 2.39 -20.83
N ALA A 289 -4.64 1.64 -21.92
CA ALA A 289 -5.05 0.25 -22.01
C ALA A 289 -4.33 -0.62 -20.97
N ALA A 290 -3.00 -0.46 -20.83
CA ALA A 290 -2.22 -1.19 -19.83
C ALA A 290 -2.66 -0.83 -18.40
N LEU A 291 -2.78 0.45 -18.07
CA LEU A 291 -3.30 0.91 -16.78
C LEU A 291 -4.68 0.31 -16.49
N SER A 292 -5.61 0.39 -17.44
CA SER A 292 -6.98 -0.09 -17.25
C SER A 292 -7.02 -1.60 -17.06
N ALA A 293 -6.25 -2.35 -17.84
CA ALA A 293 -6.13 -3.79 -17.70
C ALA A 293 -5.59 -4.19 -16.31
N THR A 294 -4.57 -3.47 -15.82
CA THR A 294 -3.91 -3.82 -14.55
C THR A 294 -4.74 -3.46 -13.32
N VAL A 295 -5.25 -2.22 -13.21
CA VAL A 295 -5.86 -1.73 -11.96
C VAL A 295 -7.38 -1.58 -11.98
N LEU A 296 -8.02 -1.59 -13.15
CA LEU A 296 -9.48 -1.41 -13.26
C LEU A 296 -10.22 -2.71 -13.62
N ILE A 297 -9.75 -3.42 -14.64
CA ILE A 297 -10.48 -4.56 -15.22
C ILE A 297 -10.21 -5.86 -14.44
N GLY A 298 -9.04 -6.00 -13.82
CA GLY A 298 -8.69 -7.16 -13.00
C GLY A 298 -8.55 -8.45 -13.82
N ASN A 299 -9.10 -9.55 -13.31
CA ASN A 299 -8.93 -10.90 -13.89
C ASN A 299 -9.95 -11.27 -14.99
N LEU A 300 -10.72 -10.31 -15.51
CA LEU A 300 -11.72 -10.49 -16.58
C LEU A 300 -12.87 -11.45 -16.25
N ASP A 301 -13.04 -11.86 -15.00
CA ASP A 301 -14.02 -12.87 -14.61
C ASP A 301 -15.43 -12.28 -14.30
N LEU A 302 -15.57 -10.96 -14.33
CA LEU A 302 -16.82 -10.25 -14.09
C LEU A 302 -18.01 -10.74 -14.96
N PRO A 303 -17.85 -11.06 -16.26
CA PRO A 303 -18.96 -11.60 -17.06
C PRO A 303 -19.52 -12.91 -16.52
N ARG A 304 -18.65 -13.80 -16.01
CA ARG A 304 -19.05 -15.05 -15.37
C ARG A 304 -19.79 -14.77 -14.06
N ALA A 305 -19.26 -13.85 -13.26
CA ALA A 305 -19.85 -13.45 -11.98
C ALA A 305 -21.27 -12.89 -12.12
N LEU A 306 -21.54 -12.12 -13.19
CA LEU A 306 -22.84 -11.48 -13.44
C LEU A 306 -23.83 -12.37 -14.22
N ALA A 307 -23.38 -13.47 -14.83
CA ALA A 307 -24.23 -14.33 -15.64
C ALA A 307 -25.50 -14.85 -14.92
N PRO A 308 -25.46 -15.24 -13.63
CA PRO A 308 -26.67 -15.64 -12.90
C PRO A 308 -27.71 -14.51 -12.79
N ASN A 309 -27.26 -13.29 -12.49
CA ASN A 309 -28.10 -12.11 -12.33
C ASN A 309 -28.73 -11.71 -13.68
N LEU A 310 -27.95 -11.77 -14.76
CA LEU A 310 -28.45 -11.53 -16.11
C LEU A 310 -29.52 -12.55 -16.53
N ARG A 311 -29.32 -13.84 -16.23
CA ARG A 311 -30.33 -14.88 -16.49
C ARG A 311 -31.60 -14.69 -15.66
N ALA A 312 -31.46 -14.28 -14.39
CA ALA A 312 -32.60 -13.97 -13.53
C ALA A 312 -33.41 -12.78 -14.09
N ALA A 313 -32.72 -11.71 -14.47
CA ALA A 313 -33.35 -10.53 -15.08
C ALA A 313 -34.04 -10.86 -16.42
N GLN A 314 -33.41 -11.71 -17.24
CA GLN A 314 -34.02 -12.22 -18.47
C GLN A 314 -35.29 -13.02 -18.20
N ALA A 315 -35.31 -13.88 -17.17
CA ALA A 315 -36.50 -14.65 -16.80
C ALA A 315 -37.66 -13.74 -16.34
N VAL A 316 -37.36 -12.67 -15.59
CA VAL A 316 -38.37 -11.65 -15.21
C VAL A 316 -38.91 -10.91 -16.43
N LEU A 317 -38.05 -10.56 -17.40
CA LEU A 317 -38.50 -9.91 -18.64
C LEU A 317 -39.41 -10.82 -19.47
N GLN A 318 -39.17 -12.13 -19.44
CA GLN A 318 -39.93 -13.13 -20.20
C GLN A 318 -41.25 -13.53 -19.54
N SER A 319 -41.49 -13.19 -18.27
CA SER A 319 -42.73 -13.56 -17.56
C SER A 319 -43.96 -12.73 -17.98
N GLY A 320 -43.79 -11.66 -18.77
CA GLY A 320 -44.88 -10.83 -19.28
C GLY A 320 -45.39 -9.75 -18.30
N GLU A 321 -45.02 -9.82 -17.03
CA GLU A 321 -45.31 -8.82 -15.97
C GLU A 321 -44.02 -8.17 -15.45
N ALA A 322 -43.17 -7.70 -16.38
CA ALA A 322 -41.86 -7.17 -16.04
C ALA A 322 -41.95 -5.72 -15.52
N ALA A 323 -42.37 -5.56 -14.26
CA ALA A 323 -42.21 -4.28 -13.57
C ALA A 323 -40.71 -3.91 -13.54
N PRO A 324 -40.32 -2.65 -13.85
CA PRO A 324 -38.92 -2.23 -13.85
C PRO A 324 -38.17 -2.57 -12.55
N GLN A 325 -38.86 -2.52 -11.41
CA GLN A 325 -38.30 -2.88 -10.11
C GLN A 325 -37.93 -4.36 -10.02
N ALA A 326 -38.76 -5.28 -10.53
CA ALA A 326 -38.47 -6.71 -10.49
C ALA A 326 -37.23 -7.08 -11.33
N VAL A 327 -37.03 -6.38 -12.45
CA VAL A 327 -35.82 -6.53 -13.27
C VAL A 327 -34.59 -6.01 -12.52
N TRP A 328 -34.73 -4.85 -11.87
CA TRP A 328 -33.67 -4.27 -11.03
C TRP A 328 -33.28 -5.18 -9.87
N ASP A 329 -34.27 -5.73 -9.16
CA ASP A 329 -34.06 -6.65 -8.04
C ASP A 329 -33.36 -7.93 -8.52
N ALA A 330 -33.71 -8.45 -9.70
CA ALA A 330 -33.03 -9.60 -10.29
C ALA A 330 -31.57 -9.30 -10.72
N LEU A 331 -31.30 -8.10 -11.24
CA LEU A 331 -29.94 -7.66 -11.58
C LEU A 331 -29.07 -7.43 -10.35
N THR A 332 -29.66 -6.95 -9.26
CA THR A 332 -28.96 -6.60 -8.02
C THR A 332 -29.02 -7.69 -6.95
N ALA A 333 -29.75 -8.77 -7.21
CA ALA A 333 -29.76 -9.95 -6.34
C ALA A 333 -28.33 -10.44 -6.12
N ARG A 334 -27.94 -10.63 -4.85
CA ARG A 334 -26.56 -11.00 -4.49
C ARG A 334 -25.53 -10.00 -5.04
N SER A 335 -25.76 -8.71 -4.78
CA SER A 335 -24.93 -7.59 -5.23
C SER A 335 -23.47 -7.68 -4.77
N GLU A 336 -23.11 -8.60 -3.89
CA GLU A 336 -21.73 -8.85 -3.49
C GLU A 336 -20.93 -9.67 -4.53
N ARG A 337 -21.63 -10.40 -5.42
CA ARG A 337 -20.99 -11.34 -6.35
C ARG A 337 -20.06 -10.70 -7.35
N TRP A 338 -20.34 -9.47 -7.82
CA TRP A 338 -19.48 -8.81 -8.82
C TRP A 338 -18.04 -8.63 -8.31
N MET A 339 -17.85 -8.58 -6.98
CA MET A 339 -16.54 -8.46 -6.34
C MET A 339 -16.01 -9.82 -5.86
N TRP A 340 -16.85 -10.63 -5.20
CA TRP A 340 -16.41 -11.89 -4.57
C TRP A 340 -16.32 -13.10 -5.50
N ALA A 341 -17.21 -13.21 -6.48
CA ALA A 341 -17.16 -14.34 -7.41
C ALA A 341 -15.87 -14.33 -8.24
N PRO A 342 -15.37 -13.17 -8.74
CA PRO A 342 -14.07 -13.09 -9.39
C PRO A 342 -12.89 -13.49 -8.52
N SER A 343 -12.92 -13.26 -7.20
CA SER A 343 -11.87 -13.74 -6.31
C SER A 343 -11.98 -15.23 -5.97
N ARG A 344 -13.05 -15.90 -6.39
CA ARG A 344 -13.32 -17.34 -6.17
C ARG A 344 -13.57 -18.09 -7.47
N THR A 345 -12.87 -17.72 -8.55
CA THR A 345 -12.99 -18.35 -9.89
C THR A 345 -12.98 -19.88 -9.88
N VAL A 346 -12.10 -20.50 -9.09
CA VAL A 346 -12.05 -21.96 -8.91
C VAL A 346 -13.09 -22.38 -7.87
N GLY A 347 -13.16 -21.70 -6.73
CA GLY A 347 -14.06 -22.01 -5.63
C GLY A 347 -15.56 -21.97 -5.94
N GLU A 348 -15.98 -21.31 -7.02
CA GLU A 348 -17.37 -21.35 -7.50
C GLU A 348 -17.72 -22.61 -8.32
N ARG A 349 -16.75 -23.52 -8.55
CA ARG A 349 -16.99 -24.79 -9.25
C ARG A 349 -17.56 -25.83 -8.27
N PRO A 350 -18.48 -26.70 -8.71
CA PRO A 350 -18.92 -27.81 -7.88
C PRO A 350 -17.74 -28.70 -7.47
N GLY A 351 -17.52 -28.89 -6.16
CA GLY A 351 -16.49 -29.78 -5.63
C GLY A 351 -15.08 -29.19 -5.45
N SER A 352 -14.88 -27.88 -5.65
CA SER A 352 -13.63 -27.18 -5.35
C SER A 352 -13.56 -26.69 -3.90
N SER A 353 -12.35 -26.31 -3.45
CA SER A 353 -12.18 -25.67 -2.14
C SER A 353 -12.46 -24.17 -2.21
N SER A 354 -12.36 -23.43 -1.10
CA SER A 354 -12.56 -21.97 -1.10
C SER A 354 -11.24 -21.24 -1.45
N GLU A 355 -10.71 -21.46 -2.66
CA GLU A 355 -9.49 -20.76 -3.08
C GLU A 355 -9.75 -19.25 -3.28
N ILE A 356 -8.79 -18.43 -2.86
CA ILE A 356 -8.83 -16.98 -3.03
C ILE A 356 -7.82 -16.59 -4.11
N ASN A 357 -8.33 -15.95 -5.17
CA ASN A 357 -7.56 -15.36 -6.24
C ASN A 357 -7.67 -13.84 -6.15
N GLU A 358 -6.67 -13.23 -5.54
CA GLU A 358 -6.60 -11.77 -5.46
C GLU A 358 -5.98 -11.17 -6.72
N PHE A 359 -6.52 -10.04 -7.13
CA PHE A 359 -6.06 -9.25 -8.26
C PHE A 359 -6.16 -7.78 -7.87
N PRO A 360 -5.39 -6.86 -8.51
CA PRO A 360 -5.25 -5.50 -7.99
C PRO A 360 -6.58 -4.79 -7.69
N ALA A 361 -7.53 -4.83 -8.63
CA ALA A 361 -8.85 -4.22 -8.42
C ALA A 361 -9.60 -4.79 -7.19
N PHE A 362 -9.52 -6.11 -6.94
CA PHE A 362 -10.10 -6.73 -5.75
C PHE A 362 -9.42 -6.20 -4.48
N SER A 363 -8.09 -6.24 -4.38
CA SER A 363 -7.38 -5.85 -3.16
C SER A 363 -7.52 -4.35 -2.85
N PHE A 364 -7.67 -3.49 -3.86
CA PHE A 364 -7.93 -2.06 -3.63
C PHE A 364 -9.37 -1.77 -3.18
N LEU A 365 -10.36 -2.50 -3.70
CA LEU A 365 -11.75 -2.39 -3.27
C LEU A 365 -11.97 -3.00 -1.90
N TYR A 366 -11.40 -4.19 -1.69
CA TYR A 366 -11.41 -4.87 -0.41
C TYR A 366 -10.66 -4.04 0.62
N GLY A 367 -9.52 -3.46 0.24
CA GLY A 367 -8.80 -2.44 0.99
C GLY A 367 -7.87 -3.02 2.04
N ASP A 368 -7.28 -4.18 1.78
CA ASP A 368 -6.25 -4.79 2.60
C ASP A 368 -4.88 -4.57 1.99
N LEU A 369 -3.96 -4.09 2.81
CA LEU A 369 -2.59 -3.83 2.42
C LEU A 369 -1.78 -5.12 2.52
N HIS A 370 -2.28 -6.22 1.96
CA HIS A 370 -1.81 -7.58 2.19
C HIS A 370 -0.43 -7.85 1.51
N PRO A 371 0.36 -8.87 1.92
CA PRO A 371 1.73 -9.08 1.45
C PRO A 371 1.91 -9.32 -0.05
N HIS A 372 0.88 -9.76 -0.77
CA HIS A 372 0.95 -9.90 -2.22
C HIS A 372 0.78 -8.55 -2.95
N LEU A 373 0.06 -7.59 -2.36
CA LEU A 373 -0.21 -6.28 -2.94
C LEU A 373 0.99 -5.35 -2.76
N ARG A 374 1.63 -5.40 -1.59
CA ARG A 374 2.72 -4.49 -1.22
C ARG A 374 3.93 -4.50 -2.16
N PRO A 375 4.43 -5.65 -2.67
CA PRO A 375 5.55 -5.68 -3.61
C PRO A 375 5.16 -5.24 -5.03
N CYS A 376 3.87 -5.27 -5.38
CA CYS A 376 3.39 -5.12 -6.74
C CYS A 376 3.87 -3.84 -7.47
N PRO A 377 3.96 -2.64 -6.85
CA PRO A 377 4.56 -1.47 -7.50
C PRO A 377 6.00 -1.64 -8.00
N SER A 378 6.72 -2.66 -7.55
CA SER A 378 8.13 -2.93 -7.88
C SER A 378 8.36 -4.24 -8.63
N SER A 379 7.35 -5.11 -8.74
CA SER A 379 7.49 -6.48 -9.25
C SER A 379 6.38 -6.92 -10.22
N CYS A 380 5.25 -6.22 -10.21
CA CYS A 380 4.25 -6.24 -11.27
C CYS A 380 4.56 -5.08 -12.25
#